data_AF-A0A166U1C8-F1
#
_entry.id   AF-A0A166U1C8-F1
#
_cell.length_a   1.000
_cell.length_b   1.000
_cell.length_c   1.000
_cell.angle_alpha   90.00
_cell.angle_beta   90.00
_cell.angle_gamma   90.00
#
_symmetry.space_group_name_H-M   'P 1'
#
loop_
_entity.id
_entity.type
_entity.pdbx_description
1 polymer ?
#
loop_
_entity_poly.entity_id
_entity_poly.type
_entity_poly.pdbx_seq_one_letter_code
_entity_poly.pdbx_strand_id
1 'polypeptide(L)' 'MKIGVLAFQGGVVEHIKHLESLNCEDVEVKKCEELDDISGIILPGGESTTIGKSLKKWGRSKN' A
#
# COMPACT_ATOMS: atom_id res chain seq x y z
N MET A 1 -10.36 11.95 2.36
CA MET A 1 -9.19 11.79 1.47
C MET A 1 -8.72 10.37 1.66
N LYS A 2 -8.64 9.60 0.58
CA LYS A 2 -8.41 8.16 0.64
C LYS A 2 -6.95 7.85 0.35
N ILE A 3 -6.25 7.23 1.28
CA ILE A 3 -4.82 6.93 1.19
C ILE A 3 -4.64 5.42 1.17
N GLY A 4 -4.04 4.90 0.11
CA GLY A 4 -3.68 3.49 0.02
C GLY A 4 -2.42 3.19 0.82
N VAL A 5 -2.37 2.06 1.52
CA VAL A 5 -1.16 1.53 2.16
C VAL A 5 -0.82 0.20 1.51
N LEU A 6 0.38 0.10 0.94
CA LEU A 6 0.79 -1.12 0.23
C LEU A 6 0.96 -2.29 1.21
N ALA A 7 0.16 -3.35 1.02
CA ALA A 7 0.03 -4.45 1.97
C ALA A 7 0.57 -5.79 1.41
N PHE A 8 1.81 -5.81 0.91
CA PHE A 8 2.46 -7.04 0.44
C PHE A 8 3.14 -7.87 1.53
N GLN A 9 3.47 -7.25 2.66
CA GLN A 9 4.10 -7.87 3.81
C GLN A 9 3.61 -7.14 5.08
N GLY A 10 3.83 -7.71 6.27
CA GLY A 10 3.53 -7.04 7.54
C GLY A 10 4.17 -5.65 7.66
N GLY A 11 3.62 -4.81 8.56
CA GLY A 11 4.03 -3.41 8.74
C GLY A 11 2.95 -2.38 8.39
N VAL A 12 1.75 -2.81 8.03
CA VAL A 12 0.64 -1.94 7.59
C VAL A 12 -0.11 -1.30 8.77
N VAL A 13 -0.20 -2.02 9.90
CA VAL A 13 -1.04 -1.64 11.06
C VAL A 13 -0.70 -0.27 11.64
N GLU A 14 0.59 0.09 11.67
CA GLU A 14 1.03 1.37 12.24
C GLU A 14 0.65 2.56 11.35
N HIS A 15 0.67 2.35 10.03
CA HIS A 15 0.23 3.36 9.05
C HIS A 15 -1.28 3.55 9.07
N ILE A 16 -2.06 2.46 9.18
CA ILE A 16 -3.52 2.53 9.31
C ILE A 16 -3.89 3.34 10.55
N LYS A 17 -3.34 2.99 11.72
CA LYS A 17 -3.59 3.72 12.98
C LYS A 17 -3.24 5.21 12.88
N HIS A 18 -2.17 5.55 12.17
CA HIS A 18 -1.81 6.94 11.92
C HIS A 18 -2.85 7.65 11.04
N LEU A 19 -3.32 7.01 9.96
CA LEU A 19 -4.34 7.57 9.07
C LEU A 19 -5.68 7.75 9.79
N GLU A 20 -6.09 6.76 10.60
CA GLU A 20 -7.29 6.83 11.46
C GLU A 20 -7.20 8.03 12.42
N SER A 21 -6.03 8.24 13.04
CA SER A 21 -5.80 9.39 13.96
C SER A 21 -5.90 10.76 13.26
N LEU A 22 -5.74 10.78 11.94
CA LEU A 22 -5.84 11.98 11.10
C LEU A 22 -7.22 12.10 10.43
N ASN A 23 -8.20 11.28 10.81
CA ASN A 23 -9.52 11.20 10.18
C ASN A 23 -9.44 11.00 8.64
N CYS A 24 -8.41 10.30 8.17
CA CYS A 24 -8.26 9.94 6.77
C CYS A 24 -8.84 8.54 6.51
N GLU A 25 -9.35 8.33 5.30
CA GLU A 25 -9.79 7.00 4.88
C GLU A 25 -8.57 6.21 4.41
N ASP A 26 -8.39 5.01 4.92
CA ASP A 26 -7.31 4.11 4.52
C ASP A 26 -7.82 2.98 3.61
N VAL A 27 -6.94 2.50 2.73
CA VAL A 27 -7.18 1.33 1.87
C VAL A 27 -5.94 0.44 1.92
N GLU A 28 -6.09 -0.81 2.33
CA GLU A 28 -5.02 -1.79 2.15
C GLU A 28 -4.90 -2.18 0.68
N VAL A 29 -3.81 -1.75 0.02
CA VAL A 29 -3.60 -2.02 -1.40
C VAL A 29 -2.86 -3.35 -1.58
N LYS A 30 -3.55 -4.33 -2.13
CA LYS A 30 -3.04 -5.68 -2.49
C LYS A 30 -3.10 -5.91 -4.01
N LYS A 31 -4.03 -5.24 -4.70
CA LYS A 31 -4.30 -5.35 -6.14
C LYS A 31 -4.21 -4.01 -6.86
N CYS A 32 -3.99 -4.07 -8.17
CA CYS A 32 -3.81 -2.87 -9.00
C CYS A 32 -5.07 -2.00 -8.98
N GLU A 33 -6.23 -2.64 -9.01
CA GLU A 33 -7.54 -2.01 -9.11
C GLU A 33 -7.84 -1.13 -7.89
N GLU A 34 -7.23 -1.44 -6.74
CA GLU A 34 -7.38 -0.66 -5.50
C GLU A 34 -6.62 0.67 -5.55
N LEU A 35 -5.77 0.88 -6.57
CA LEU A 35 -5.10 2.16 -6.81
C LEU A 35 -5.99 3.18 -7.51
N ASP A 36 -7.08 2.76 -8.16
CA ASP A 36 -7.90 3.64 -8.99
C ASP A 36 -8.75 4.61 -8.14
N ASP A 37 -8.96 4.29 -6.85
CA ASP A 37 -9.83 5.04 -5.94
C ASP A 37 -9.05 5.75 -4.80
N ILE A 38 -7.72 5.85 -4.88
CA ILE A 38 -6.89 6.50 -3.84
C ILE A 38 -6.27 7.81 -4.33
N SER A 39 -6.15 8.76 -3.41
CA SER A 39 -5.51 10.06 -3.63
C SER A 39 -3.98 10.01 -3.47
N GLY A 40 -3.46 8.96 -2.84
CA GLY A 40 -2.03 8.78 -2.60
C GLY A 40 -1.73 7.40 -2.04
N ILE A 41 -0.48 6.97 -2.13
CA ILE A 41 -0.03 5.65 -1.67
C ILE A 41 1.13 5.76 -0.68
N ILE A 42 1.06 5.01 0.40
CA ILE A 42 2.12 4.79 1.38
C ILE A 42 2.83 3.49 1.05
N LEU A 43 4.15 3.57 0.92
CA LEU A 43 5.05 2.43 0.81
C LEU A 43 5.67 2.18 2.19
N PRO A 44 5.22 1.16 2.95
CA PRO A 44 5.71 0.93 4.30
C PRO A 44 7.22 0.59 4.30
N GLY A 45 7.91 0.96 5.37
CA GLY A 45 9.32 0.63 5.57
C GLY A 45 9.52 -0.80 6.09
N GLY A 46 10.71 -1.37 5.90
CA GLY A 46 11.08 -2.66 6.49
C GLY A 46 12.03 -3.47 5.62
N GLU A 47 11.70 -3.68 4.35
CA GLU A 47 12.56 -4.39 3.39
C GLU A 47 12.36 -3.88 1.95
N SER A 48 13.07 -2.81 1.60
CA SER A 48 13.04 -2.21 0.26
C SER A 48 13.31 -3.23 -0.87
N THR A 49 14.17 -4.22 -0.62
CA THR A 49 14.48 -5.32 -1.54
C THR A 49 13.28 -6.24 -1.76
N THR A 50 12.53 -6.55 -0.70
CA THR A 50 11.37 -7.43 -0.75
C THR A 50 10.19 -6.72 -1.42
N ILE A 51 9.96 -5.45 -1.08
CA ILE A 51 8.95 -4.61 -1.72
C ILE A 51 9.25 -4.47 -3.23
N GLY A 52 10.50 -4.18 -3.61
CA GLY A 52 10.89 -4.05 -5.02
C GLY A 52 10.74 -5.35 -5.82
N LYS A 53 11.05 -6.51 -5.22
CA LYS A 53 10.82 -7.82 -5.85
C LYS A 53 9.32 -8.11 -6.04
N SER A 54 8.50 -7.83 -5.02
CA SER A 54 7.06 -8.00 -5.08
C SER A 54 6.42 -7.08 -6.11
N LEU A 55 6.81 -5.80 -6.15
CA LEU A 55 6.35 -4.83 -7.15
C LEU A 55 6.74 -5.26 -8.58
N LYS A 56 7.99 -5.72 -8.79
CA LYS A 56 8.40 -6.26 -10.10
C LYS A 56 7.61 -7.50 -10.51
N LYS A 57 7.33 -8.42 -9.58
CA LYS A 57 6.51 -9.61 -9.86
C LYS A 57 5.08 -9.22 -10.21
N TRP A 58 4.52 -8.27 -9.46
CA TRP A 58 3.15 -7.81 -9.63
C TRP A 58 2.96 -7.00 -10.93
N GLY A 59 3.89 -6.11 -11.26
CA GLY A 59 3.90 -5.38 -12.54
C GLY A 59 4.05 -6.30 -13.76
N ARG A 60 4.70 -7.46 -13.61
CA ARG A 60 4.81 -8.48 -14.67
C ARG A 60 3.55 -9.34 -14.84
N SER A 61 2.63 -9.34 -13.87
CA SER A 61 1.34 -10.03 -13.99
C SER A 61 0.32 -9.24 -14.82
N LYS A 62 0.65 -8.02 -15.24
CA LYS A 62 -0.20 -7.16 -16.09
C LYS A 62 0.01 -7.38 -17.61
N ASN A 63 0.70 -8.46 -18.00
CA ASN A 63 1.00 -8.80 -19.40
C ASN A 63 0.51 -10.20 -19.76
#